data_AF-A0A8C2T7D8-F1
#
_entry.id   AF-A0A8C2T7D8-F1
#
_cell.length_a   1.000
_cell.length_b   1.000
_cell.length_c   1.000
_cell.angle_alpha   90.00
_cell.angle_beta   90.00
_cell.angle_gamma   90.00
#
_symmetry.space_group_name_H-M   'P 1'
#
loop_
_entity.id
_entity.type
_entity.pdbx_description
1 polymer ?
#
loop_
_entity_poly.entity_id
_entity_poly.type
_entity_poly.pdbx_seq_one_letter_code
_entity_poly.pdbx_strand_id
1 'polypeptide(L)'
;MALSDLIYPENPRRRQELIHLHQELFGCMSMNFHATNELAEVLNAHLGCTITHIKMRESSTVKENCDIIIRAMREIQCQVQKIDGDMKEKLEPVLYQKLYDIKEPELEKIAIAHKVFSILLGEATSAAGMVAVKLLSSNLITITVCKLVSLLAQIGASVLGGISITVLGLGMEMILHAILGAVERNQLLAAVRSYEEHLAEFKEASEKYQCAIREVTSLVRHQVQ
;
A
#
# COMPACT_ATOMS: atom_id res chain seq x y z
N MET A 1 40.41 1.60 -7.86
CA MET A 1 39.60 2.09 -8.99
C MET A 1 39.49 0.97 -10.01
N ALA A 2 38.28 0.62 -10.45
CA ALA A 2 38.10 -0.40 -11.48
C ALA A 2 38.47 0.19 -12.87
N LEU A 3 39.02 -0.64 -13.77
CA LEU A 3 39.44 -0.21 -15.11
C LEU A 3 38.26 0.32 -15.96
N SER A 4 37.05 -0.17 -15.68
CA SER A 4 35.79 0.29 -16.26
C SER A 4 35.42 1.72 -15.85
N ASP A 5 35.76 2.16 -14.63
CA ASP A 5 35.49 3.51 -14.15
C ASP A 5 36.41 4.55 -14.82
N LEU A 6 37.60 4.13 -15.26
CA LEU A 6 38.54 4.98 -16.01
C LEU A 6 38.06 5.20 -17.46
N ILE A 7 37.42 4.19 -18.06
CA ILE A 7 36.86 4.25 -19.43
C ILE A 7 35.50 4.98 -19.43
N TYR A 8 34.74 4.89 -18.34
CA TYR A 8 33.43 5.51 -18.18
C TYR A 8 33.31 6.28 -16.86
N PRO A 9 33.84 7.52 -16.80
CA PRO A 9 33.96 8.29 -15.54
C PRO A 9 32.62 8.67 -14.90
N GLU A 10 31.51 8.62 -15.66
CA GLU A 10 30.16 8.91 -15.18
C GLU A 10 29.45 7.70 -14.55
N ASN A 11 29.96 6.48 -14.75
CA ASN A 11 29.32 5.27 -14.22
C ASN A 11 29.33 5.19 -12.68
N PRO A 12 30.39 5.61 -11.96
CA PRO A 12 30.35 5.73 -10.50
C PRO A 12 29.19 6.60 -10.00
N ARG A 13 28.92 7.74 -10.66
CA ARG A 13 27.82 8.63 -10.29
C ARG A 13 26.46 7.97 -10.52
N ARG A 14 26.26 7.34 -11.68
CA ARG A 14 25.02 6.62 -12.00
C ARG A 14 24.76 5.43 -11.08
N ARG A 15 25.82 4.75 -10.61
CA ARG A 15 25.70 3.73 -9.55
C ARG A 15 25.14 4.32 -8.26
N GLN A 16 25.69 5.46 -7.84
CA GLN A 16 25.24 6.15 -6.65
C GLN A 16 23.75 6.56 -6.77
N GLU A 17 23.35 7.06 -7.95
CA GLU A 17 21.96 7.40 -8.26
C GLU A 17 21.04 6.18 -8.15
N LEU A 18 21.42 5.02 -8.73
CA LEU A 18 20.64 3.78 -8.58
C LEU A 18 20.52 3.30 -7.14
N ILE A 19 21.61 3.37 -6.35
CA ILE A 19 21.58 3.00 -4.93
C ILE A 19 20.62 3.91 -4.18
N HIS A 20 20.63 5.21 -4.47
CA HIS A 20 19.73 6.17 -3.85
C HIS A 20 18.26 5.88 -4.18
N LEU A 21 17.93 5.67 -5.46
CA LEU A 21 16.59 5.31 -5.90
C LEU A 21 16.10 3.99 -5.26
N HIS A 22 17.01 3.03 -5.07
CA HIS A 22 16.70 1.79 -4.38
C HIS A 22 16.36 2.00 -2.90
N GLN A 23 17.13 2.84 -2.21
CA GLN A 23 16.84 3.21 -0.82
C GLN A 23 15.50 3.93 -0.70
N GLU A 24 15.17 4.82 -1.64
CA GLU A 24 13.88 5.51 -1.68
C GLU A 24 12.70 4.53 -1.89
N LEU A 25 12.85 3.53 -2.77
CA LEU A 25 11.86 2.46 -2.94
C LEU A 25 11.61 1.73 -1.62
N PHE A 26 12.68 1.31 -0.93
CA PHE A 26 12.57 0.63 0.37
C PHE A 26 11.93 1.53 1.42
N GLY A 27 12.25 2.82 1.43
CA GLY A 27 11.60 3.82 2.28
C GLY A 27 10.09 3.86 2.04
N CYS A 28 9.66 3.96 0.78
CA CYS A 28 8.25 3.96 0.39
C CYS A 28 7.55 2.63 0.77
N MET A 29 8.22 1.48 0.58
CA MET A 29 7.69 0.19 1.01
C MET A 29 7.50 0.14 2.53
N SER A 30 8.52 0.50 3.30
CA SER A 30 8.45 0.53 4.77
C SER A 30 7.29 1.41 5.25
N MET A 31 7.12 2.57 4.62
CA MET A 31 6.00 3.49 4.84
C MET A 31 4.64 2.86 4.58
N ASN A 32 4.51 2.04 3.53
CA ASN A 32 3.27 1.32 3.23
C ASN A 32 3.02 0.18 4.22
N PHE A 33 4.04 -0.58 4.63
CA PHE A 33 3.92 -1.61 5.66
C PHE A 33 3.37 -1.04 6.97
N HIS A 34 3.90 0.11 7.40
CA HIS A 34 3.42 0.80 8.59
C HIS A 34 1.95 1.20 8.46
N ALA A 35 1.58 1.86 7.36
CA ALA A 35 0.20 2.30 7.15
C ALA A 35 -0.76 1.11 7.09
N THR A 36 -0.40 0.02 6.40
CA THR A 36 -1.20 -1.21 6.36
C THR A 36 -1.45 -1.77 7.76
N ASN A 37 -0.43 -1.76 8.62
CA ASN A 37 -0.57 -2.19 10.03
C ASN A 37 -1.45 -1.23 10.84
N GLU A 38 -1.32 0.09 10.69
CA GLU A 38 -2.20 1.06 11.37
C GLU A 38 -3.67 0.85 10.97
N LEU A 39 -3.93 0.58 9.70
CA LEU A 39 -5.28 0.25 9.25
C LEU A 39 -5.76 -1.08 9.84
N ALA A 40 -4.92 -2.11 9.82
CA ALA A 40 -5.24 -3.41 10.41
C ALA A 40 -5.57 -3.30 11.91
N GLU A 41 -4.83 -2.48 12.67
CA GLU A 41 -5.12 -2.22 14.08
C GLU A 41 -6.50 -1.62 14.29
N VAL A 42 -6.85 -0.58 13.52
CA VAL A 42 -8.16 0.06 13.61
C VAL A 42 -9.29 -0.90 13.24
N LEU A 43 -9.10 -1.69 12.17
CA LEU A 43 -10.09 -2.69 11.75
C LEU A 43 -10.28 -3.79 12.80
N ASN A 44 -9.19 -4.30 13.36
CA ASN A 44 -9.25 -5.33 14.39
C ASN A 44 -9.90 -4.81 15.68
N ALA A 45 -9.54 -3.60 16.10
CA ALA A 45 -10.03 -3.01 17.35
C ALA A 45 -11.51 -2.60 17.27
N HIS A 46 -11.95 -2.02 16.15
CA HIS A 46 -13.27 -1.41 16.07
C HIS A 46 -14.29 -2.23 15.30
N LEU A 47 -13.87 -3.04 14.33
CA LEU A 47 -14.77 -3.81 13.49
C LEU A 47 -14.69 -5.32 13.74
N GLY A 48 -13.90 -5.75 14.73
CA GLY A 48 -13.74 -7.16 15.08
C GLY A 48 -13.06 -7.98 13.98
N CYS A 49 -12.28 -7.35 13.10
CA CYS A 49 -11.49 -8.05 12.11
C CYS A 49 -10.33 -8.83 12.75
N THR A 50 -9.76 -9.76 11.99
CA THR A 50 -8.59 -10.55 12.39
C THR A 50 -7.51 -10.48 11.32
N ILE A 51 -6.99 -9.28 11.09
CA ILE A 51 -5.93 -9.03 10.10
C ILE A 51 -4.57 -9.15 10.79
N THR A 52 -3.66 -9.92 10.22
CA THR A 52 -2.34 -10.13 10.81
C THR A 52 -1.41 -8.96 10.52
N HIS A 53 -0.71 -8.47 11.55
CA HIS A 53 0.38 -7.50 11.36
C HIS A 53 1.50 -8.07 10.51
N ILE A 54 1.94 -7.28 9.54
CA ILE A 54 3.04 -7.63 8.65
C ILE A 54 4.31 -6.89 9.05
N LYS A 55 5.46 -7.48 8.75
CA LYS A 55 6.76 -6.85 8.95
C LYS A 55 7.57 -6.96 7.67
N MET A 56 8.13 -5.82 7.24
CA MET A 56 9.09 -5.80 6.16
C MET A 56 10.35 -6.56 6.58
N ARG A 57 10.84 -7.43 5.70
CA ARG A 57 12.02 -8.24 5.93
C ARG A 57 13.19 -7.64 5.16
N GLU A 58 14.07 -6.95 5.87
CA GLU A 58 15.24 -6.26 5.27
C GLU A 58 16.19 -7.23 4.55
N SER A 59 16.28 -8.48 5.00
CA SER A 59 17.09 -9.53 4.38
C SER A 59 16.38 -10.27 3.24
N SER A 60 15.10 -9.99 2.99
CA SER A 60 14.32 -10.59 1.91
C SER A 60 14.39 -9.78 0.63
N THR A 61 14.10 -10.42 -0.49
CA THR A 61 14.03 -9.77 -1.80
C THR A 61 12.90 -8.73 -1.84
N VAL A 62 13.01 -7.76 -2.76
CA VAL A 62 11.93 -6.78 -3.03
C VAL A 62 10.62 -7.51 -3.32
N LYS A 63 10.66 -8.55 -4.15
CA LYS A 63 9.49 -9.36 -4.49
C LYS A 63 8.84 -9.99 -3.27
N GLU A 64 9.61 -10.64 -2.40
CA GLU A 64 9.04 -11.24 -1.18
C GLU A 64 8.37 -10.20 -0.29
N ASN A 65 8.97 -9.01 -0.16
CA ASN A 65 8.35 -7.90 0.56
C ASN A 65 7.08 -7.40 -0.14
N CYS A 66 7.07 -7.29 -1.48
CA CYS A 66 5.86 -6.98 -2.25
C CYS A 66 4.76 -8.04 -2.02
N ASP A 67 5.09 -9.32 -2.07
CA ASP A 67 4.13 -10.41 -1.88
C ASP A 67 3.53 -10.40 -0.47
N ILE A 68 4.32 -10.08 0.56
CA ILE A 68 3.85 -9.93 1.94
C ILE A 68 2.81 -8.81 2.05
N ILE A 69 3.13 -7.60 1.56
CA ILE A 69 2.22 -6.46 1.70
C ILE A 69 0.99 -6.60 0.80
N ILE A 70 1.13 -7.14 -0.41
CA ILE A 70 0.00 -7.44 -1.30
C ILE A 70 -0.99 -8.40 -0.61
N ARG A 71 -0.49 -9.43 0.07
CA ARG A 71 -1.35 -10.38 0.78
C ARG A 71 -2.17 -9.69 1.86
N ALA A 72 -1.54 -8.86 2.70
CA ALA A 72 -2.25 -8.13 3.75
C ALA A 72 -3.26 -7.12 3.19
N MET A 73 -2.89 -6.40 2.12
CA MET A 73 -3.80 -5.47 1.44
C MET A 73 -5.04 -6.19 0.87
N ARG A 74 -4.87 -7.37 0.29
CA ARG A 74 -6.00 -8.20 -0.19
C ARG A 74 -6.86 -8.72 0.96
N GLU A 75 -6.23 -9.09 2.07
CA GLU A 75 -6.96 -9.50 3.28
C GLU A 75 -7.83 -8.35 3.82
N ILE A 76 -7.29 -7.13 3.90
CA ILE A 76 -8.05 -5.91 4.24
C ILE A 76 -9.22 -5.72 3.28
N GLN A 77 -9.00 -5.81 1.96
CA GLN A 77 -10.07 -5.68 0.98
C GLN A 77 -11.18 -6.72 1.19
N CYS A 78 -10.82 -7.97 1.48
CA CYS A 78 -11.77 -9.04 1.76
C CYS A 78 -12.59 -8.76 3.03
N GLN A 79 -11.95 -8.26 4.08
CA GLN A 79 -12.64 -7.87 5.32
C GLN A 79 -13.61 -6.71 5.08
N VAL A 80 -13.20 -5.68 4.32
CA VAL A 80 -14.07 -4.55 3.97
C VAL A 80 -15.28 -5.00 3.15
N GLN A 81 -15.08 -5.90 2.18
CA GLN A 81 -16.18 -6.48 1.39
C GLN A 81 -17.13 -7.31 2.25
N LYS A 82 -16.59 -8.06 3.22
CA LYS A 82 -17.41 -8.81 4.19
C LYS A 82 -18.27 -7.87 5.03
N ILE A 83 -17.68 -6.79 5.54
CA ILE A 83 -18.42 -5.76 6.29
C ILE A 83 -19.55 -5.14 5.45
N ASP A 84 -19.28 -4.79 4.19
CA ASP A 84 -20.32 -4.28 3.28
C ASP A 84 -21.44 -5.32 3.05
N GLY A 85 -21.07 -6.59 2.88
CA GLY A 85 -22.01 -7.70 2.77
C GLY A 85 -22.88 -7.86 4.00
N ASP A 86 -22.28 -7.84 5.20
CA ASP A 86 -22.98 -7.94 6.47
C ASP A 86 -23.93 -6.74 6.67
N MET A 87 -23.50 -5.53 6.30
CA MET A 87 -24.35 -4.33 6.28
C MET A 87 -25.56 -4.51 5.38
N LYS A 88 -25.35 -5.01 4.17
CA LYS A 88 -26.41 -5.24 3.19
C LYS A 88 -27.41 -6.32 3.64
N GLU A 89 -26.94 -7.35 4.33
CA GLU A 89 -27.81 -8.43 4.84
C GLU A 89 -28.62 -7.98 6.06
N LYS A 90 -28.02 -7.23 6.98
CA LYS A 90 -28.67 -6.85 8.25
C LYS A 90 -29.50 -5.58 8.17
N LEU A 91 -29.29 -4.73 7.16
CA LEU A 91 -30.07 -3.52 6.97
C LEU A 91 -31.23 -3.73 6.00
N GLU A 92 -32.32 -3.02 6.29
CA GLU A 92 -33.37 -2.85 5.30
C GLU A 92 -32.81 -2.14 4.05
N PRO A 93 -33.28 -2.49 2.83
CA PRO A 93 -32.73 -1.94 1.59
C PRO A 93 -32.67 -0.40 1.55
N VAL A 94 -33.66 0.27 2.15
CA VAL A 94 -33.72 1.74 2.23
C VAL A 94 -32.62 2.31 3.13
N LEU A 95 -32.33 1.66 4.26
CA LEU A 95 -31.27 2.08 5.19
C LEU A 95 -29.89 1.82 4.61
N TYR A 96 -29.71 0.69 3.92
CA TYR A 96 -28.47 0.40 3.21
C TYR A 96 -28.21 1.43 2.10
N GLN A 97 -29.24 1.83 1.35
CA GLN A 97 -29.10 2.87 0.31
C GLN A 97 -28.69 4.24 0.89
N LYS A 98 -29.19 4.61 2.07
CA LYS A 98 -28.81 5.85 2.77
C LYS A 98 -27.33 5.90 3.15
N LEU A 99 -26.67 4.76 3.40
CA LEU A 99 -25.23 4.73 3.69
C LEU A 99 -24.40 5.29 2.53
N TYR A 100 -24.86 5.09 1.30
CA TYR A 100 -24.15 5.50 0.08
C TYR A 100 -24.67 6.80 -0.54
N ASP A 101 -25.80 7.33 -0.08
CA ASP A 101 -26.35 8.58 -0.60
C ASP A 101 -25.53 9.78 -0.12
N ILE A 102 -24.95 10.54 -1.06
CA ILE A 102 -24.14 11.73 -0.79
C ILE A 102 -24.94 12.80 -0.04
N LYS A 103 -26.27 12.84 -0.21
CA LYS A 103 -27.14 13.84 0.41
C LYS A 103 -27.42 13.58 1.88
N GLU A 104 -27.20 12.35 2.34
CA GLU A 104 -27.49 11.97 3.73
C GLU A 104 -26.40 12.47 4.68
N PRO A 105 -26.76 13.04 5.85
CA PRO A 105 -25.80 13.53 6.84
C PRO A 105 -24.87 12.41 7.32
N GLU A 106 -23.58 12.74 7.50
CA GLU A 106 -22.58 11.76 7.95
C GLU A 106 -22.93 11.13 9.30
N LEU A 107 -23.49 11.91 10.24
CA LEU A 107 -23.95 11.41 11.54
C LEU A 107 -25.06 10.36 11.42
N GLU A 108 -25.98 10.52 10.46
CA GLU A 108 -27.05 9.55 10.24
C GLU A 108 -26.48 8.24 9.69
N LYS A 109 -25.52 8.31 8.76
CA LYS A 109 -24.81 7.14 8.26
C LYS A 109 -24.08 6.40 9.38
N ILE A 110 -23.42 7.14 10.27
CA ILE A 110 -22.70 6.58 11.42
C ILE A 110 -23.67 5.84 12.35
N ALA A 111 -24.84 6.41 12.63
CA ALA A 111 -25.85 5.78 13.47
C ALA A 111 -26.39 4.49 12.84
N ILE A 112 -26.62 4.48 11.52
CA ILE A 112 -27.06 3.29 10.78
C ILE A 112 -25.99 2.19 10.87
N ALA A 113 -24.72 2.53 10.60
CA ALA A 113 -23.63 1.57 10.67
C ALA A 113 -23.39 1.04 12.11
N HIS A 114 -23.45 1.92 13.11
CA HIS A 114 -23.30 1.56 14.52
C HIS A 114 -24.35 0.54 14.97
N LYS A 115 -25.60 0.67 14.49
CA LYS A 115 -26.67 -0.28 14.79
C LYS A 115 -26.33 -1.69 14.30
N VAL A 116 -25.78 -1.82 13.10
CA VAL A 116 -25.36 -3.12 12.55
C VAL A 116 -24.20 -3.71 13.34
N PHE A 117 -23.17 -2.91 13.63
CA PHE A 117 -22.04 -3.39 14.42
C PHE A 117 -22.44 -3.77 15.85
N SER A 118 -23.42 -3.09 16.43
CA SER A 118 -23.96 -3.49 17.73
C SER A 118 -24.67 -4.85 17.67
N ILE A 119 -25.29 -5.19 16.54
CA ILE A 119 -25.90 -6.51 16.32
C ILE A 119 -24.82 -7.59 16.12
N LEU A 120 -23.75 -7.28 15.38
CA LEU A 120 -22.70 -8.25 15.02
C LEU A 120 -21.68 -8.49 16.14
N LEU A 121 -21.27 -7.43 16.84
CA LEU A 121 -20.19 -7.45 17.83
C LEU A 121 -20.69 -7.30 19.28
N GLY A 122 -22.01 -7.07 19.49
CA GLY A 122 -22.57 -6.82 20.81
C GLY A 122 -22.47 -5.34 21.22
N GLU A 123 -21.82 -5.01 22.33
CA GLU A 123 -21.59 -3.62 22.73
C GLU A 123 -20.52 -2.97 21.83
N ALA A 124 -20.91 -2.56 20.63
CA ALA A 124 -20.04 -1.84 19.71
C ALA A 124 -19.91 -0.38 20.14
N THR A 125 -18.68 0.15 20.10
CA THR A 125 -18.40 1.56 20.36
C THR A 125 -18.88 2.43 19.20
N SER A 126 -19.21 3.70 19.46
CA SER A 126 -19.56 4.68 18.40
C SER A 126 -18.45 4.81 17.34
N ALA A 127 -17.19 4.58 17.73
CA ALA A 127 -16.04 4.47 16.84
C ALA A 127 -16.21 3.41 15.73
N ALA A 128 -16.85 2.27 16.02
CA ALA A 128 -17.09 1.23 15.02
C ALA A 128 -17.95 1.72 13.85
N GLY A 129 -19.03 2.45 14.15
CA GLY A 129 -19.89 3.04 13.12
C GLY A 129 -19.16 4.06 12.24
N MET A 130 -18.32 4.90 12.84
CA MET A 130 -17.52 5.89 12.11
C MET A 130 -16.50 5.26 11.19
N VAL A 131 -15.71 4.31 11.72
CA VAL A 131 -14.68 3.59 10.96
C VAL A 131 -15.33 2.88 9.77
N ALA A 132 -16.46 2.21 9.98
CA ALA A 132 -17.21 1.54 8.92
C ALA A 132 -17.72 2.49 7.84
N VAL A 133 -18.37 3.60 8.22
CA VAL A 133 -18.87 4.58 7.24
C VAL A 133 -17.72 5.15 6.44
N LYS A 134 -16.59 5.52 7.05
CA LYS A 134 -15.44 6.01 6.30
C LYS A 134 -14.82 4.96 5.40
N LEU A 135 -14.73 3.71 5.81
CA LEU A 135 -14.23 2.64 4.94
C LEU A 135 -15.13 2.40 3.74
N LEU A 136 -16.45 2.33 3.95
CA LEU A 136 -17.43 2.07 2.89
C LEU A 136 -17.59 3.28 1.95
N SER A 137 -17.56 4.49 2.49
CA SER A 137 -17.64 5.74 1.69
C SER A 137 -16.32 6.09 1.02
N SER A 138 -15.18 5.64 1.56
CA SER A 138 -13.87 5.89 0.97
C SER A 138 -13.61 4.92 -0.18
N ASN A 139 -14.23 5.24 -1.31
CA ASN A 139 -13.85 4.68 -2.60
C ASN A 139 -12.35 4.89 -2.87
N LEU A 140 -11.75 5.92 -2.25
CA LEU A 140 -10.32 6.21 -2.29
C LEU A 140 -9.47 5.10 -1.67
N ILE A 141 -9.87 4.47 -0.55
CA ILE A 141 -9.10 3.35 0.02
C ILE A 141 -9.11 2.17 -0.94
N THR A 142 -10.28 1.78 -1.44
CA THR A 142 -10.41 0.66 -2.38
C THR A 142 -9.60 0.91 -3.66
N ILE A 143 -9.76 2.09 -4.27
CA ILE A 143 -9.03 2.47 -5.49
C ILE A 143 -7.51 2.51 -5.23
N THR A 144 -7.09 3.11 -4.13
CA THR A 144 -5.68 3.31 -3.84
C THR A 144 -4.99 2.00 -3.45
N VAL A 145 -5.67 1.11 -2.70
CA VAL A 145 -5.18 -0.25 -2.45
C VAL A 145 -5.06 -1.02 -3.76
N CYS A 146 -6.05 -0.97 -4.66
CA CYS A 146 -5.97 -1.63 -5.96
C CYS A 146 -4.81 -1.12 -6.82
N LYS A 147 -4.61 0.21 -6.87
CA LYS A 147 -3.48 0.82 -7.59
C LYS A 147 -2.16 0.38 -6.98
N LEU A 148 -2.03 0.44 -5.66
CA LEU A 148 -0.78 0.10 -4.97
C LEU A 148 -0.45 -1.39 -5.09
N VAL A 149 -1.43 -2.27 -4.97
CA VAL A 149 -1.28 -3.72 -5.23
C VAL A 149 -0.81 -3.98 -6.66
N SER A 150 -1.35 -3.25 -7.64
CA SER A 150 -0.95 -3.39 -9.05
C SER A 150 0.51 -2.95 -9.26
N LEU A 151 0.91 -1.82 -8.69
CA LEU A 151 2.28 -1.31 -8.78
C LEU A 151 3.27 -2.23 -8.04
N LEU A 152 2.92 -2.72 -6.85
CA LEU A 152 3.73 -3.68 -6.11
C LEU A 152 3.87 -5.01 -6.88
N ALA A 153 2.82 -5.46 -7.56
CA ALA A 153 2.87 -6.65 -8.40
C ALA A 153 3.77 -6.43 -9.63
N GLN A 154 3.72 -5.25 -10.26
CA GLN A 154 4.62 -4.88 -11.34
C GLN A 154 6.08 -4.82 -10.88
N ILE A 155 6.35 -4.18 -9.73
CA ILE A 155 7.68 -4.13 -9.11
C ILE A 155 8.15 -5.57 -8.80
N GLY A 156 7.33 -6.39 -8.14
CA GLY A 156 7.67 -7.78 -7.83
C GLY A 156 7.85 -8.68 -9.05
N ALA A 157 7.10 -8.46 -10.13
CA ALA A 157 7.23 -9.21 -11.38
C ALA A 157 8.45 -8.78 -12.20
N SER A 158 8.81 -7.49 -12.15
CA SER A 158 10.02 -6.98 -12.80
C SER A 158 11.30 -7.62 -12.26
N VAL A 159 11.26 -8.17 -11.03
CA VAL A 159 12.33 -8.97 -10.39
C VAL A 159 12.54 -10.34 -11.03
N LEU A 160 11.55 -10.90 -11.73
CA LEU A 160 11.63 -12.24 -12.32
C LEU A 160 11.68 -12.28 -13.85
N GLY A 161 11.35 -11.17 -14.53
CA GLY A 161 11.25 -11.11 -15.99
C GLY A 161 12.48 -10.53 -16.66
N GLY A 162 13.32 -11.39 -17.24
CA GLY A 162 14.28 -10.96 -18.26
C GLY A 162 13.54 -10.31 -19.43
N ILE A 163 13.99 -9.11 -19.79
CA ILE A 163 13.71 -8.40 -21.06
C ILE A 163 12.31 -7.77 -21.15
N SER A 164 12.08 -6.68 -20.40
CA SER A 164 11.37 -5.45 -20.84
C SER A 164 11.15 -4.44 -19.71
N ILE A 165 11.19 -4.87 -18.44
CA ILE A 165 11.23 -4.00 -17.25
C ILE A 165 12.40 -4.46 -16.36
N THR A 166 13.62 -4.39 -16.88
CA THR A 166 14.77 -5.12 -16.33
C THR A 166 15.44 -4.51 -15.11
N VAL A 167 14.89 -3.47 -14.46
CA VAL A 167 15.73 -2.62 -13.57
C VAL A 167 15.24 -2.52 -12.13
N LEU A 168 13.95 -2.45 -11.89
CA LEU A 168 13.40 -2.59 -10.53
C LEU A 168 13.63 -3.99 -9.95
N GLY A 169 13.92 -4.93 -10.84
CA GLY A 169 14.13 -6.34 -10.55
C GLY A 169 15.52 -6.79 -10.18
N LEU A 170 16.53 -5.96 -10.40
CA LEU A 170 17.91 -6.35 -10.16
C LEU A 170 18.16 -6.22 -8.67
N GLY A 171 18.20 -7.35 -7.96
CA GLY A 171 18.66 -7.38 -6.58
C GLY A 171 19.99 -6.63 -6.44
N MET A 172 20.26 -6.06 -5.26
CA MET A 172 21.46 -5.26 -4.99
C MET A 172 22.77 -5.92 -5.43
N GLU A 173 22.84 -7.27 -5.43
CA GLU A 173 24.00 -8.01 -5.90
C GLU A 173 24.27 -7.88 -7.41
N MET A 174 23.23 -7.79 -8.26
CA MET A 174 23.37 -7.49 -9.68
C MET A 174 23.68 -6.00 -9.92
N ILE A 175 23.15 -5.10 -9.10
CA ILE A 175 23.55 -3.66 -9.12
C ILE A 175 25.06 -3.55 -8.82
N LEU A 176 25.59 -4.35 -7.91
CA LEU A 176 27.03 -4.36 -7.63
C LEU A 176 27.85 -5.09 -8.70
N HIS A 177 27.38 -6.24 -9.22
CA HIS A 177 28.15 -7.09 -10.15
C HIS A 177 27.99 -6.72 -11.64
N ALA A 178 26.79 -6.41 -12.12
CA ALA A 178 26.58 -5.99 -13.52
C ALA A 178 27.22 -4.62 -13.81
N ILE A 179 27.48 -3.81 -12.77
CA ILE A 179 28.14 -2.51 -12.92
C ILE A 179 29.67 -2.60 -12.74
N LEU A 180 30.21 -3.80 -12.58
CA LEU A 180 31.66 -4.06 -12.58
C LEU A 180 32.21 -4.45 -13.95
N GLY A 181 31.35 -4.86 -14.92
CA GLY A 181 31.79 -5.27 -16.25
C GLY A 181 30.78 -4.98 -17.37
N ALA A 182 31.23 -4.24 -18.38
CA ALA A 182 30.70 -4.19 -19.75
C ALA A 182 29.18 -3.91 -19.97
N VAL A 183 28.44 -3.36 -19.02
CA VAL A 183 27.11 -2.77 -19.32
C VAL A 183 27.31 -1.42 -20.01
N GLU A 184 26.82 -1.31 -21.24
CA GLU A 184 26.92 -0.10 -22.06
C GLU A 184 26.23 1.09 -21.35
N ARG A 185 26.88 2.26 -21.35
CA ARG A 185 26.38 3.54 -20.80
C ARG A 185 24.88 3.77 -21.04
N ASN A 186 24.38 3.41 -22.22
CA ASN A 186 22.99 3.62 -22.61
C ASN A 186 22.01 2.73 -21.84
N GLN A 187 22.40 1.49 -21.52
CA GLN A 187 21.59 0.56 -20.74
C GLN A 187 21.48 1.05 -19.29
N LEU A 188 22.58 1.53 -18.70
CA LEU A 188 22.58 2.08 -17.34
C LEU A 188 21.75 3.37 -17.24
N LEU A 189 21.79 4.22 -18.28
CA LEU A 189 20.99 5.45 -18.33
C LEU A 189 19.50 5.18 -18.54
N ALA A 190 19.14 4.24 -19.42
CA ALA A 190 17.75 3.79 -19.58
C ALA A 190 17.22 3.19 -18.27
N ALA A 191 18.09 2.47 -17.55
CA ALA A 191 17.77 1.87 -16.27
C ALA A 191 17.44 2.91 -15.18
N VAL A 192 18.31 3.92 -15.00
CA VAL A 192 18.05 5.01 -14.05
C VAL A 192 16.71 5.69 -14.36
N ARG A 193 16.47 6.07 -15.62
CA ARG A 193 15.23 6.75 -16.02
C ARG A 193 13.98 5.91 -15.78
N SER A 194 14.04 4.63 -16.14
CA SER A 194 12.93 3.71 -15.91
C SER A 194 12.64 3.56 -14.41
N TYR A 195 13.68 3.46 -13.58
CA TYR A 195 13.53 3.38 -12.13
C TYR A 195 12.91 4.67 -11.56
N GLU A 196 13.38 5.84 -11.98
CA GLU A 196 12.83 7.15 -11.56
C GLU A 196 11.33 7.28 -11.86
N GLU A 197 10.92 6.90 -13.08
CA GLU A 197 9.52 7.00 -13.52
C GLU A 197 8.58 6.11 -12.68
N HIS A 198 8.94 4.84 -12.52
CA HIS A 198 8.12 3.90 -11.75
C HIS A 198 8.14 4.19 -10.25
N LEU A 199 9.28 4.67 -9.73
CA LEU A 199 9.38 5.09 -8.33
C LEU A 199 8.51 6.33 -8.05
N ALA A 200 8.48 7.30 -8.98
CA ALA A 200 7.63 8.47 -8.84
C ALA A 200 6.14 8.09 -8.77
N GLU A 201 5.69 7.20 -9.66
CA GLU A 201 4.30 6.71 -9.61
C GLU A 201 4.02 5.91 -8.33
N PHE A 202 4.95 5.05 -7.91
CA PHE A 202 4.82 4.28 -6.67
C PHE A 202 4.76 5.18 -5.43
N LYS A 203 5.58 6.23 -5.39
CA LYS A 203 5.60 7.22 -4.31
C LYS A 203 4.28 7.97 -4.22
N GLU A 204 3.76 8.48 -5.34
CA GLU A 204 2.46 9.16 -5.38
C GLU A 204 1.33 8.23 -4.90
N ALA A 205 1.33 6.96 -5.33
CA ALA A 205 0.35 5.99 -4.88
C ALA A 205 0.49 5.67 -3.38
N SER A 206 1.71 5.59 -2.87
CA SER A 206 2.02 5.37 -1.45
C SER A 206 1.53 6.53 -0.59
N GLU A 207 1.77 7.78 -1.00
CA GLU A 207 1.31 8.97 -0.30
C GLU A 207 -0.22 9.04 -0.24
N LYS A 208 -0.91 8.76 -1.35
CA LYS A 208 -2.38 8.69 -1.37
C LYS A 208 -2.90 7.58 -0.45
N TYR A 209 -2.22 6.43 -0.41
CA TYR A 209 -2.61 5.31 0.43
C TYR A 209 -2.53 5.68 1.90
N GLN A 210 -1.42 6.30 2.30
CA GLN A 210 -1.23 6.80 3.66
C GLN A 210 -2.22 7.88 4.03
N CYS A 211 -2.52 8.81 3.13
CA CYS A 211 -3.51 9.86 3.37
C CYS A 211 -4.88 9.25 3.65
N ALA A 212 -5.32 8.31 2.81
CA ALA A 212 -6.59 7.62 2.97
C ALA A 212 -6.68 6.83 4.30
N ILE A 213 -5.58 6.19 4.73
CA ILE A 213 -5.51 5.50 6.03
C ILE A 213 -5.52 6.49 7.19
N ARG A 214 -4.82 7.62 7.06
CA ARG A 214 -4.81 8.66 8.08
C ARG A 214 -6.20 9.25 8.30
N GLU A 215 -6.98 9.43 7.24
CA GLU A 215 -8.37 9.89 7.34
C GLU A 215 -9.23 8.93 8.16
N VAL A 216 -9.04 7.61 8.02
CA VAL A 216 -9.77 6.61 8.82
C VAL A 216 -9.27 6.55 10.26
N THR A 217 -7.94 6.55 10.45
CA THR A 217 -7.30 6.35 11.76
C THR A 217 -7.38 7.58 12.67
N SER A 218 -7.32 8.80 12.13
CA SER A 218 -7.38 10.05 12.93
C SER A 218 -8.71 10.23 13.66
N LEU A 219 -9.82 9.76 13.07
CA LEU A 219 -11.15 9.84 13.67
C LEU A 219 -11.28 9.03 14.96
N VAL A 220 -10.55 7.91 15.04
CA VAL A 220 -10.50 7.08 16.25
C VAL A 220 -9.67 7.76 17.33
N ARG A 221 -8.53 8.37 16.97
CA ARG A 221 -7.64 9.04 17.95
C ARG A 221 -8.30 10.23 18.64
N HIS A 222 -9.19 10.94 17.96
CA HIS A 222 -9.92 12.08 18.54
C HIS A 222 -11.00 11.71 19.56
N GLN A 223 -11.33 10.43 19.75
CA GLN A 223 -12.28 9.98 20.78
C GLN A 223 -11.64 9.48 22.08
N VAL A 224 -10.31 9.32 22.10
CA VAL A 224 -9.56 8.81 23.28
C VAL A 224 -8.98 9.97 24.13
N GLN A 225 -9.21 11.22 23.73
CA GLN A 225 -8.88 12.43 24.50
C GLN A 225 -10.15 13.11 25.01
#